data_AF-A0A8H7D5V0-F1
#
_entry.id   AF-A0A8H7D5V0-F1
#
_cell.length_a   1.000
_cell.length_b   1.000
_cell.length_c   1.000
_cell.angle_alpha   90.00
_cell.angle_beta   90.00
_cell.angle_gamma   90.00
#
_symmetry.space_group_name_H-M   'P 1'
#
loop_
_entity.id
_entity.type
_entity.pdbx_description
1 polymer ?
#
loop_
_entity_poly.entity_id
_entity_poly.type
_entity_poly.pdbx_seq_one_letter_code
_entity_poly.pdbx_strand_id
1 'polypeptide(L)'
;MGPGCREDTIDDLCGFSNWRKTVDLGNSLLRRMVLAIPQAMMHSRAFHVFTNGLKVAHEAQLRDWEAVIRAWERDPLATEINPFDYPEVEAETMADVVKRIAEEDHTRVSRNGASALQVNPAAFLMAGMEIQQTQMEIALDVKRQNKTTIQATDLQRKRTLLLGKILALQDAQNTYMPGLSQWIVNQNPPLPPGDQSRPEAIKILLPSSLPVDDRQGICLSGLIKHEEDLRQAQAGEALRDLRSNLRMRTFAHQFKQKHLDGQGMYTKSRSLLDGSEGRIREACARYCSARAGLLGLRGPGPWETVFQELRKEDIRGINEQAMNDEEKEENRKARALAGLTGDGSDELDEYGEPVDLTVLFHLETGEGHRSLSWIWYTASSAEDLGADGKLHPGNLSTFMCDS
;
A
#
# COMPACT_ATOMS: atom_id res chain seq x y z
N MET A 1 -9.79 -25.15 -50.36
CA MET A 1 -9.50 -25.40 -48.93
C MET A 1 -10.53 -26.41 -48.44
N GLY A 2 -10.12 -27.65 -48.21
CA GLY A 2 -11.01 -28.68 -47.65
C GLY A 2 -11.26 -28.42 -46.15
N PRO A 3 -12.32 -28.98 -45.56
CA PRO A 3 -12.47 -29.00 -44.11
C PRO A 3 -11.24 -29.67 -43.47
N GLY A 4 -10.67 -29.08 -42.42
CA GLY A 4 -9.45 -29.57 -41.74
C GLY A 4 -8.15 -28.86 -42.13
N CYS A 5 -8.05 -28.25 -43.33
CA CYS A 5 -6.78 -27.64 -43.78
C CYS A 5 -6.19 -26.59 -42.82
N ARG A 6 -7.04 -25.85 -42.07
CA ARG A 6 -6.57 -24.88 -41.09
C ARG A 6 -5.90 -25.55 -39.88
N GLU A 7 -6.49 -26.65 -39.42
CA GLU A 7 -6.00 -27.42 -38.28
C GLU A 7 -4.68 -28.09 -38.63
N ASP A 8 -4.62 -28.77 -39.79
CA ASP A 8 -3.38 -29.37 -40.31
C ASP A 8 -2.26 -28.33 -40.48
N THR A 9 -2.57 -27.13 -40.99
CA THR A 9 -1.57 -26.06 -41.15
C THR A 9 -1.03 -25.59 -39.80
N ILE A 10 -1.87 -25.48 -38.77
CA ILE A 10 -1.45 -25.08 -37.43
C ILE A 10 -0.58 -26.17 -36.81
N ASP A 11 -0.98 -27.43 -36.92
CA ASP A 11 -0.21 -28.57 -36.39
C ASP A 11 1.15 -28.71 -37.06
N ASP A 12 1.23 -28.53 -38.38
CA ASP A 12 2.50 -28.54 -39.11
C ASP A 12 3.43 -27.39 -38.69
N LEU A 13 2.89 -26.18 -38.54
CA LEU A 13 3.65 -25.01 -38.08
C LEU A 13 4.13 -25.18 -36.64
N CYS A 14 3.27 -25.67 -35.74
CA CYS A 14 3.60 -25.95 -34.35
C CYS A 14 4.62 -27.09 -34.25
N GLY A 15 4.45 -28.17 -35.02
CA GLY A 15 5.36 -29.30 -35.12
C GLY A 15 6.74 -28.88 -35.61
N PHE A 16 6.81 -28.08 -36.67
CA PHE A 16 8.07 -27.52 -37.18
C PHE A 16 8.75 -26.61 -36.15
N SER A 17 7.99 -25.74 -35.47
CA SER A 17 8.50 -24.86 -34.42
C SER A 17 9.09 -25.67 -33.25
N ASN A 18 8.41 -26.74 -32.83
CA ASN A 18 8.89 -27.64 -31.78
C ASN A 18 10.14 -28.41 -32.21
N TRP A 19 10.17 -28.94 -33.43
CA TRP A 19 11.35 -29.61 -33.98
C TRP A 19 12.55 -28.67 -34.04
N ARG A 20 12.36 -27.43 -34.51
CA ARG A 20 13.42 -26.42 -34.55
C ARG A 20 13.92 -26.07 -33.16
N LYS A 21 13.05 -25.92 -32.16
CA LYS A 21 13.46 -25.73 -30.74
C LYS A 21 14.32 -26.89 -30.24
N THR A 22 13.96 -28.13 -30.57
CA THR A 22 14.73 -29.32 -30.16
C THR A 22 16.11 -29.37 -30.83
N VAL A 23 16.19 -29.09 -32.13
CA VAL A 23 17.45 -29.09 -32.88
C VAL A 23 18.35 -27.93 -32.46
N ASP A 24 17.79 -26.73 -32.27
CA ASP A 24 18.54 -25.53 -31.86
C ASP A 24 18.83 -25.49 -30.34
N LEU A 25 18.32 -26.44 -29.56
CA LEU A 25 18.48 -26.45 -28.11
C LEU A 25 19.96 -26.42 -27.71
N GLY A 26 20.81 -27.22 -28.36
CA GLY A 26 22.25 -27.25 -28.11
C GLY A 26 22.93 -25.89 -28.32
N ASN A 27 22.60 -25.20 -29.41
CA ASN A 27 23.14 -23.87 -29.70
C ASN A 27 22.64 -22.82 -28.70
N SER A 28 21.36 -22.90 -28.32
CA SER A 28 20.77 -21.98 -27.34
C SER A 28 21.36 -22.16 -25.94
N LEU A 29 21.58 -23.41 -25.51
CA LEU A 29 22.22 -23.74 -24.24
C LEU A 29 23.68 -23.30 -24.23
N LEU A 30 24.42 -23.50 -25.32
CA LEU A 30 25.80 -23.01 -25.44
C LEU A 30 25.88 -21.50 -25.29
N ARG A 31 25.02 -20.73 -25.96
CA ARG A 31 24.96 -19.26 -25.82
C ARG A 31 24.63 -18.84 -24.39
N ARG A 32 23.64 -19.48 -23.77
CA ARG A 32 23.27 -19.23 -22.37
C ARG A 32 24.42 -19.56 -21.42
N MET A 33 25.14 -20.67 -21.65
CA MET A 33 26.28 -21.08 -20.84
C MET A 33 27.45 -20.08 -20.93
N VAL A 34 27.74 -19.58 -22.14
CA VAL A 34 28.78 -18.55 -22.36
C VAL A 34 28.47 -17.25 -21.62
N LEU A 35 27.19 -16.90 -21.45
CA LEU A 35 26.77 -15.74 -20.65
C LEU A 35 26.75 -16.04 -19.15
N ALA A 36 26.24 -17.22 -18.77
CA ALA A 36 26.06 -17.62 -17.38
C ALA A 36 27.38 -17.84 -16.64
N ILE A 37 28.44 -18.34 -17.31
CA ILE A 37 29.74 -18.59 -16.66
C ILE A 37 30.36 -17.29 -16.13
N PRO A 38 30.54 -16.22 -16.93
CA PRO A 38 31.03 -14.94 -16.42
C PRO A 38 30.14 -14.34 -15.32
N GLN A 39 28.81 -14.38 -15.50
CA GLN A 39 27.86 -13.86 -14.51
C GLN A 39 27.98 -14.61 -13.19
N ALA A 40 28.01 -15.95 -13.20
CA ALA A 40 28.18 -16.77 -12.01
C ALA A 40 29.50 -16.45 -11.28
N MET A 41 30.59 -16.24 -12.03
CA MET A 41 31.86 -15.82 -11.42
C MET A 41 31.78 -14.44 -10.78
N MET A 42 31.10 -13.49 -11.41
CA MET A 42 30.90 -12.14 -10.87
C MET A 42 30.03 -12.18 -9.61
N HIS A 43 28.87 -12.85 -9.66
CA HIS A 43 27.96 -12.98 -8.53
C HIS A 43 28.59 -13.74 -7.37
N SER A 44 29.34 -14.82 -7.62
CA SER A 44 30.06 -15.55 -6.58
C SER A 44 31.08 -14.67 -5.86
N ARG A 45 31.85 -13.86 -6.60
CA ARG A 45 32.80 -12.91 -6.00
C ARG A 45 32.08 -11.84 -5.18
N ALA A 46 31.03 -11.24 -5.73
CA ALA A 46 30.23 -10.24 -5.04
C ALA A 46 29.63 -10.80 -3.73
N PHE A 47 29.08 -12.00 -3.79
CA PHE A 47 28.53 -12.72 -2.64
C PHE A 47 29.59 -12.98 -1.56
N HIS A 48 30.80 -13.41 -1.95
CA HIS A 48 31.88 -13.63 -0.99
C HIS A 48 32.33 -12.33 -0.32
N VAL A 49 32.48 -11.24 -1.08
CA VAL A 49 32.84 -9.92 -0.53
C VAL A 49 31.77 -9.44 0.44
N PHE A 50 30.50 -9.51 0.05
CA PHE A 50 29.36 -9.12 0.88
C PHE A 50 29.29 -9.94 2.17
N THR A 51 29.37 -11.27 2.06
CA THR A 51 29.34 -12.19 3.21
C THR A 51 30.50 -11.93 4.16
N ASN A 52 31.71 -11.67 3.65
CA ASN A 52 32.86 -11.33 4.47
C ASN A 52 32.67 -9.98 5.17
N GLY A 53 32.12 -8.97 4.49
CA GLY A 53 31.75 -7.69 5.08
C GLY A 53 30.75 -7.84 6.22
N LEU A 54 29.71 -8.65 6.04
CA LEU A 54 28.72 -8.96 7.08
C LEU A 54 29.33 -9.66 8.28
N LYS A 55 30.24 -10.62 8.06
CA LYS A 55 30.94 -11.30 9.16
C LYS A 55 31.79 -10.35 10.00
N VAL A 56 32.37 -9.31 9.39
CA VAL A 56 33.18 -8.32 10.12
C VAL A 56 32.29 -7.33 10.87
N ALA A 57 31.21 -6.84 10.26
CA ALA A 57 30.37 -5.80 10.85
C ALA A 57 29.28 -6.32 11.81
N HIS A 58 28.75 -7.53 11.56
CA HIS A 58 27.54 -8.05 12.20
C HIS A 58 27.64 -9.54 12.57
N GLU A 59 28.80 -9.99 13.07
CA GLU A 59 29.07 -11.42 13.33
C GLU A 59 28.02 -12.10 14.22
N ALA A 60 27.62 -11.45 15.32
CA ALA A 60 26.66 -12.01 16.27
C ALA A 60 25.28 -12.24 15.62
N GLN A 61 24.77 -11.23 14.92
CA GLN A 61 23.47 -11.29 14.24
C GLN A 61 23.46 -12.35 13.13
N LEU A 62 24.58 -12.50 12.40
CA LEU A 62 24.70 -13.51 11.36
C LEU A 62 24.67 -14.93 11.94
N ARG A 63 25.34 -15.17 13.07
CA ARG A 63 25.31 -16.47 13.76
C ARG A 63 23.90 -16.84 14.21
N ASP A 64 23.19 -15.89 14.82
CA ASP A 64 21.81 -16.11 15.29
C ASP A 64 20.88 -16.43 14.11
N TRP A 65 20.99 -15.66 13.03
CA TRP A 65 20.17 -15.85 11.84
C TRP A 65 20.49 -17.17 11.11
N GLU A 66 21.77 -17.53 10.95
CA GLU A 66 22.17 -18.83 10.40
C GLU A 66 21.65 -20.00 11.25
N ALA A 67 21.66 -19.87 12.58
CA ALA A 67 21.13 -20.90 13.47
C ALA A 67 19.61 -21.09 13.29
N VAL A 68 18.88 -19.99 13.17
CA VAL A 68 17.43 -19.96 12.91
C VAL A 68 17.10 -20.60 11.55
N ILE A 69 17.81 -20.22 10.48
CA ILE A 69 17.62 -20.82 9.15
C ILE A 69 17.94 -22.30 9.15
N ARG A 70 19.09 -22.72 9.69
CA ARG A 70 19.48 -24.13 9.71
C ARG A 70 18.53 -24.99 10.56
N ALA A 71 17.87 -24.42 11.55
CA ALA A 71 16.83 -25.10 12.33
C ALA A 71 15.57 -25.29 11.47
N TRP A 72 15.13 -24.23 10.80
CA TRP A 72 13.99 -24.26 9.89
C TRP A 72 14.20 -25.19 8.68
N GLU A 73 15.37 -25.16 8.02
CA GLU A 73 15.69 -26.04 6.89
C GLU A 73 15.70 -27.53 7.26
N ARG A 74 16.01 -27.86 8.52
CA ARG A 74 16.00 -29.24 9.01
C ARG A 74 14.58 -29.78 9.21
N ASP A 75 13.68 -28.95 9.70
CA ASP A 75 12.27 -29.29 9.83
C ASP A 75 11.38 -28.04 9.77
N PRO A 76 10.87 -27.70 8.57
CA PRO A 76 10.01 -26.55 8.38
C PRO A 76 8.68 -26.65 9.13
N LEU A 77 8.22 -27.87 9.46
CA LEU A 77 6.92 -28.11 10.11
C LEU A 77 7.03 -28.13 11.64
N ALA A 78 8.21 -28.43 12.19
CA ALA A 78 8.47 -28.37 13.63
C ALA A 78 8.90 -26.98 14.13
N THR A 79 9.26 -26.07 13.22
CA THR A 79 9.67 -24.70 13.58
C THR A 79 8.44 -23.79 13.62
N GLU A 80 8.16 -23.19 14.78
CA GLU A 80 6.97 -22.34 15.01
C GLU A 80 7.00 -21.03 14.21
N ILE A 81 8.19 -20.52 13.87
CA ILE A 81 8.38 -19.25 13.18
C ILE A 81 9.13 -19.49 11.87
N ASN A 82 8.54 -19.10 10.74
CA ASN A 82 9.22 -19.07 9.46
C ASN A 82 10.18 -17.86 9.39
N PRO A 83 11.51 -18.08 9.26
CA PRO A 83 12.50 -16.99 9.25
C PRO A 83 12.35 -16.01 8.08
N PHE A 84 11.64 -16.43 7.03
CA PHE A 84 11.41 -15.63 5.82
C PHE A 84 10.07 -14.89 5.83
N ASP A 85 9.19 -15.23 6.77
CA ASP A 85 7.98 -14.45 6.96
C ASP A 85 8.35 -13.08 7.50
N TYR A 86 7.74 -12.05 6.92
CA TYR A 86 7.89 -10.71 7.44
C TYR A 86 7.31 -10.72 8.85
N PRO A 87 8.05 -10.28 9.89
CA PRO A 87 7.47 -10.18 11.22
C PRO A 87 6.33 -9.17 11.11
N GLU A 88 5.10 -9.70 11.05
CA GLU A 88 3.92 -8.90 11.14
C GLU A 88 3.92 -8.44 12.59
N VAL A 89 4.52 -7.27 12.85
CA VAL A 89 4.33 -6.59 14.12
C VAL A 89 2.82 -6.51 14.25
N GLU A 90 2.26 -7.27 15.20
CA GLU A 90 0.83 -7.36 15.46
C GLU A 90 0.33 -6.01 15.96
N ALA A 91 0.26 -5.05 15.05
CA ALA A 91 -0.49 -3.84 15.25
C ALA A 91 -1.95 -4.27 15.30
N GLU A 92 -2.57 -4.06 16.47
CA GLU A 92 -3.99 -4.32 16.72
C GLU A 92 -4.82 -3.86 15.53
N THR A 93 -5.61 -4.77 14.96
CA THR A 93 -6.51 -4.45 13.86
C THR A 93 -7.70 -3.65 14.38
N MET A 94 -8.40 -2.92 13.50
CA MET A 94 -9.63 -2.23 13.87
C MET A 94 -10.66 -3.24 14.41
N ALA A 95 -10.68 -4.47 13.86
CA ALA A 95 -11.52 -5.56 14.34
C ALA A 95 -11.14 -6.01 15.76
N ASP A 96 -9.85 -6.10 16.06
CA ASP A 96 -9.37 -6.44 17.41
C ASP A 96 -9.75 -5.37 18.43
N VAL A 97 -9.62 -4.08 18.06
CA VAL A 97 -10.06 -2.96 18.91
C VAL A 97 -11.56 -3.03 19.15
N VAL A 98 -12.38 -3.25 18.11
CA VAL A 98 -13.84 -3.39 18.25
C VAL A 98 -14.19 -4.57 19.16
N LYS A 99 -13.50 -5.71 18.99
CA LYS A 99 -13.67 -6.89 19.84
C LYS A 99 -13.35 -6.56 21.30
N ARG A 100 -12.21 -5.90 21.57
CA ARG A 100 -11.83 -5.46 22.92
C ARG A 100 -12.90 -4.54 23.53
N ILE A 101 -13.40 -3.57 22.77
CA ILE A 101 -14.46 -2.66 23.25
C ILE A 101 -15.75 -3.43 23.57
N ALA A 102 -16.13 -4.40 22.73
CA ALA A 102 -17.30 -5.24 22.97
C ALA A 102 -17.15 -6.12 24.23
N GLU A 103 -15.95 -6.67 24.47
CA GLU A 103 -15.63 -7.43 25.67
C GLU A 103 -15.67 -6.54 26.93
N GLU A 104 -15.09 -5.34 26.87
CA GLU A 104 -15.16 -4.35 27.94
C GLU A 104 -16.61 -3.98 28.27
N ASP A 105 -17.43 -3.70 27.28
CA ASP A 105 -18.85 -3.37 27.47
C ASP A 105 -19.63 -4.54 28.07
N HIS A 106 -19.37 -5.78 27.63
CA HIS A 106 -19.98 -6.97 28.23
C HIS A 106 -19.65 -7.08 29.73
N THR A 107 -18.38 -6.87 30.12
CA THR A 107 -17.99 -6.89 31.53
C THR A 107 -18.62 -5.76 32.35
N ARG A 108 -18.79 -4.56 31.76
CA ARG A 108 -19.47 -3.43 32.40
C ARG A 108 -20.95 -3.72 32.64
N VAL A 109 -21.64 -4.27 31.65
CA VAL A 109 -23.05 -4.66 31.77
C VAL A 109 -23.23 -5.78 32.80
N SER A 110 -22.36 -6.78 32.79
CA SER A 110 -22.37 -7.87 33.78
C SER A 110 -22.21 -7.38 35.22
N ARG A 111 -21.40 -6.33 35.44
CA ARG A 111 -21.18 -5.74 36.78
C ARG A 111 -22.29 -4.78 37.22
N ASN A 112 -22.80 -3.96 36.30
CA ASN A 112 -23.69 -2.83 36.63
C ASN A 112 -25.17 -3.08 36.30
N GLY A 113 -25.52 -4.24 35.72
CA GLY A 113 -26.90 -4.68 35.49
C GLY A 113 -27.62 -4.02 34.31
N ALA A 114 -27.04 -3.01 33.64
CA ALA A 114 -27.58 -2.41 32.43
C ALA A 114 -26.50 -1.73 31.58
N SER A 115 -26.68 -1.75 30.25
CA SER A 115 -25.96 -0.84 29.35
C SER A 115 -26.69 0.50 29.33
N ALA A 116 -25.96 1.61 29.44
CA ALA A 116 -26.53 2.95 29.33
C ALA A 116 -26.96 3.31 27.89
N LEU A 117 -26.50 2.56 26.88
CA LEU A 117 -26.72 2.84 25.46
C LEU A 117 -27.21 1.58 24.73
N GLN A 118 -28.18 1.75 23.81
CA GLN A 118 -28.72 0.65 22.99
C GLN A 118 -27.79 0.24 21.84
N VAL A 119 -26.87 1.11 21.43
CA VAL A 119 -25.92 0.85 20.33
C VAL A 119 -24.49 0.88 20.87
N ASN A 120 -23.60 0.06 20.32
CA ASN A 120 -22.19 -0.01 20.72
C ASN A 120 -21.44 1.26 20.27
N PRO A 121 -20.74 1.99 21.16
CA PRO A 121 -19.94 3.18 20.82
C PRO A 121 -18.91 2.93 19.71
N ALA A 122 -18.30 1.73 19.65
CA ALA A 122 -17.37 1.36 18.59
C ALA A 122 -18.06 1.27 17.23
N ALA A 123 -19.27 0.72 17.18
CA ALA A 123 -20.03 0.61 15.93
C ALA A 123 -20.42 1.99 15.36
N PHE A 124 -20.74 2.94 16.23
CA PHE A 124 -20.99 4.33 15.84
C PHE A 124 -19.73 4.99 15.24
N LEU A 125 -18.57 4.83 15.88
CA LEU A 125 -17.31 5.38 15.39
C LEU A 125 -16.89 4.73 14.06
N MET A 126 -17.00 3.40 13.95
CA MET A 126 -16.75 2.64 12.73
C MET A 126 -17.64 3.14 11.58
N ALA A 127 -18.94 3.30 11.81
CA ALA A 127 -19.85 3.85 10.81
C ALA A 127 -19.42 5.25 10.35
N GLY A 128 -18.99 6.12 11.28
CA GLY A 128 -18.45 7.43 10.94
C GLY A 128 -17.20 7.37 10.07
N MET A 129 -16.25 6.48 10.40
CA MET A 129 -15.01 6.29 9.62
C MET A 129 -15.27 5.70 8.23
N GLU A 130 -16.19 4.73 8.12
CA GLU A 130 -16.63 4.16 6.84
C GLU A 130 -17.29 5.23 5.94
N ILE A 131 -18.11 6.11 6.52
CA ILE A 131 -18.72 7.20 5.77
C ILE A 131 -17.64 8.16 5.27
N GLN A 132 -16.62 8.50 6.08
CA GLN A 132 -15.48 9.31 5.62
C GLN A 132 -14.74 8.65 4.44
N GLN A 133 -14.51 7.33 4.50
CA GLN A 133 -13.87 6.58 3.43
C GLN A 133 -14.71 6.59 2.15
N THR A 134 -16.01 6.31 2.24
CA THR A 134 -16.92 6.33 1.08
C THR A 134 -17.09 7.73 0.49
N GLN A 135 -17.08 8.79 1.30
CA GLN A 135 -17.04 10.18 0.81
C GLN A 135 -15.81 10.44 -0.06
N MET A 136 -14.65 9.96 0.39
CA MET A 136 -13.39 10.12 -0.33
C MET A 136 -13.38 9.35 -1.65
N GLU A 137 -13.85 8.10 -1.66
CA GLU A 137 -14.01 7.31 -2.88
C GLU A 137 -14.92 8.00 -3.90
N ILE A 138 -16.08 8.47 -3.45
CA ILE A 138 -17.03 9.21 -4.30
C ILE A 138 -16.39 10.50 -4.81
N ALA A 139 -15.65 11.24 -3.99
CA ALA A 139 -14.95 12.45 -4.41
C ALA A 139 -13.89 12.17 -5.50
N LEU A 140 -13.19 11.03 -5.44
CA LEU A 140 -12.29 10.58 -6.50
C LEU A 140 -13.03 10.20 -7.77
N ASP A 141 -14.16 9.48 -7.65
CA ASP A 141 -15.01 9.11 -8.79
C ASP A 141 -15.60 10.34 -9.48
N VAL A 142 -16.02 11.36 -8.72
CA VAL A 142 -16.51 12.65 -9.25
C VAL A 142 -15.46 13.34 -10.12
N LYS A 143 -14.18 13.31 -9.73
CA LYS A 143 -13.08 13.93 -10.48
C LYS A 143 -12.76 13.23 -11.82
N ARG A 144 -13.16 11.98 -12.02
CA ARG A 144 -12.92 11.26 -13.29
C ARG A 144 -13.66 11.93 -14.45
N GLN A 145 -12.96 12.24 -15.54
CA GLN A 145 -13.56 12.82 -16.75
C GLN A 145 -14.23 11.73 -17.62
N ASN A 146 -15.13 12.13 -18.52
CA ASN A 146 -15.77 11.26 -19.53
C ASN A 146 -16.50 10.03 -18.96
N LYS A 147 -17.43 10.25 -18.03
CA LYS A 147 -18.26 9.17 -17.46
C LYS A 147 -19.30 8.68 -18.47
N THR A 148 -19.42 7.37 -18.61
CA THR A 148 -20.54 6.78 -19.36
C THR A 148 -21.86 6.97 -18.58
N THR A 149 -23.01 6.88 -19.26
CA THR A 149 -24.34 6.98 -18.62
C THR A 149 -24.52 5.98 -17.48
N ILE A 150 -23.95 4.77 -17.64
CA ILE A 150 -23.96 3.72 -16.62
C ILE A 150 -23.15 4.17 -15.39
N GLN A 151 -21.91 4.65 -15.60
CA GLN A 151 -21.05 5.15 -14.52
C GLN A 151 -21.65 6.36 -13.80
N ALA A 152 -22.35 7.26 -14.51
CA ALA A 152 -23.05 8.39 -13.92
C ALA A 152 -24.24 7.94 -13.05
N THR A 153 -24.97 6.91 -13.50
CA THR A 153 -26.08 6.30 -12.74
C THR A 153 -25.56 5.64 -11.46
N ASP A 154 -24.45 4.90 -11.55
CA ASP A 154 -23.84 4.25 -10.39
C ASP A 154 -23.29 5.26 -9.38
N LEU A 155 -22.69 6.35 -9.85
CA LEU A 155 -22.27 7.46 -8.98
C LEU A 155 -23.47 8.06 -8.24
N GLN A 156 -24.61 8.26 -8.92
CA GLN A 156 -25.81 8.78 -8.29
C GLN A 156 -26.36 7.81 -7.24
N ARG A 157 -26.35 6.49 -7.51
CA ARG A 157 -26.71 5.46 -6.52
C ARG A 157 -25.80 5.51 -5.29
N LYS A 158 -24.49 5.60 -5.49
CA LYS A 158 -23.51 5.75 -4.40
C LYS A 158 -23.81 6.99 -3.55
N ARG A 159 -24.13 8.13 -4.18
CA ARG A 159 -24.53 9.36 -3.47
C ARG A 159 -25.79 9.19 -2.65
N THR A 160 -26.85 8.57 -3.19
CA THR A 160 -28.09 8.34 -2.44
C THR A 160 -27.87 7.45 -1.22
N LEU A 161 -27.09 6.37 -1.38
CA LEU A 161 -26.73 5.48 -0.26
C LEU A 161 -25.90 6.21 0.79
N LEU A 162 -24.93 7.02 0.37
CA LEU A 162 -24.10 7.82 1.26
C LEU A 162 -24.96 8.82 2.07
N LEU A 163 -25.89 9.52 1.42
CA LEU A 163 -26.78 10.46 2.09
C LEU A 163 -27.61 9.76 3.17
N GLY A 164 -28.18 8.58 2.87
CA GLY A 164 -28.90 7.77 3.87
C GLY A 164 -28.03 7.40 5.08
N LYS A 165 -26.77 7.00 4.85
CA LYS A 165 -25.81 6.70 5.93
C LYS A 165 -25.47 7.94 6.75
N ILE A 166 -25.28 9.10 6.12
CA ILE A 166 -24.98 10.36 6.82
C ILE A 166 -26.14 10.76 7.73
N LEU A 167 -27.38 10.69 7.25
CA LEU A 167 -28.56 11.00 8.06
C LEU A 167 -28.69 10.06 9.27
N ALA A 168 -28.51 8.76 9.06
CA ALA A 168 -28.51 7.79 10.14
C ALA A 168 -27.39 8.05 11.18
N LEU A 169 -26.21 8.49 10.73
CA LEU A 169 -25.12 8.87 11.62
C LEU A 169 -25.47 10.12 12.43
N GLN A 170 -26.10 11.12 11.82
CA GLN A 170 -26.55 12.34 12.51
C GLN A 170 -27.61 12.04 13.58
N ASP A 171 -28.53 11.11 13.31
CA ASP A 171 -29.50 10.65 14.30
C ASP A 171 -28.78 9.97 15.48
N ALA A 172 -27.78 9.12 15.21
CA ALA A 172 -26.97 8.49 16.24
C ALA A 172 -26.09 9.49 17.01
N GLN A 173 -25.60 10.56 16.37
CA GLN A 173 -24.82 11.61 17.01
C GLN A 173 -25.58 12.29 18.16
N ASN A 174 -26.90 12.44 18.05
CA ASN A 174 -27.71 13.00 19.14
C ASN A 174 -27.64 12.16 20.42
N THR A 175 -27.34 10.86 20.29
CA THR A 175 -27.21 9.95 21.44
C THR A 175 -25.80 9.96 22.00
N TYR A 176 -24.77 9.91 21.15
CA TYR A 176 -23.36 9.79 21.58
C TYR A 176 -22.63 11.11 21.81
N MET A 177 -23.11 12.18 21.19
CA MET A 177 -22.54 13.53 21.27
C MET A 177 -23.67 14.56 21.49
N PRO A 178 -24.37 14.51 22.64
CA PRO A 178 -25.53 15.36 22.89
C PRO A 178 -25.21 16.86 22.83
N GLY A 179 -23.99 17.27 23.22
CA GLY A 179 -23.56 18.67 23.17
C GLY A 179 -23.25 19.20 21.76
N LEU A 180 -23.24 18.33 20.74
CA LEU A 180 -22.86 18.68 19.38
C LEU A 180 -23.85 19.67 18.76
N SER A 181 -25.14 19.45 18.98
CA SER A 181 -26.22 20.33 18.49
C SER A 181 -26.06 21.76 19.02
N GLN A 182 -25.79 21.91 20.32
CA GLN A 182 -25.56 23.20 20.97
C GLN A 182 -24.27 23.86 20.47
N TRP A 183 -23.21 23.07 20.29
CA TRP A 183 -21.93 23.57 19.78
C TRP A 183 -22.05 24.09 18.34
N ILE A 184 -22.76 23.37 17.46
CA ILE A 184 -23.00 23.81 16.07
C ILE A 184 -23.76 25.14 16.04
N VAL A 185 -24.78 25.29 16.89
CA VAL A 185 -25.56 26.54 17.01
C VAL A 185 -24.67 27.70 17.50
N ASN A 186 -23.80 27.45 18.48
CA ASN A 186 -22.89 28.46 19.04
C ASN A 186 -21.79 28.89 18.07
N GLN A 187 -21.34 28.00 17.18
CA GLN A 187 -20.32 28.28 16.17
C GLN A 187 -20.82 29.15 15.00
N ASN A 188 -22.14 29.34 14.87
CA ASN A 188 -22.82 30.15 13.85
C ASN A 188 -22.27 29.94 12.42
N PRO A 189 -22.87 29.02 11.65
CA PRO A 189 -23.42 29.51 10.38
C PRO A 189 -24.85 29.04 10.14
N PRO A 190 -25.76 29.94 9.71
CA PRO A 190 -26.93 29.56 8.92
C PRO A 190 -26.44 29.16 7.53
N LEU A 191 -25.85 27.97 7.41
CA LEU A 191 -25.72 27.33 6.10
C LEU A 191 -27.07 26.70 5.77
N PRO A 192 -27.62 26.91 4.56
CA PRO A 192 -28.77 26.13 4.10
C PRO A 192 -28.43 24.63 4.30
N PRO A 193 -29.44 23.77 4.56
CA PRO A 193 -29.21 22.33 4.76
C PRO A 193 -28.23 21.86 3.69
N GLY A 194 -27.02 21.47 4.13
CA GLY A 194 -25.85 21.38 3.26
C GLY A 194 -26.24 20.69 1.97
N ASP A 195 -25.96 21.34 0.83
CA ASP A 195 -26.53 21.03 -0.48
C ASP A 195 -26.60 19.51 -0.69
N GLN A 196 -27.76 18.90 -0.39
CA GLN A 196 -27.91 17.43 -0.28
C GLN A 196 -27.64 16.73 -1.62
N SER A 197 -27.57 17.54 -2.68
CA SER A 197 -27.06 17.22 -4.00
C SER A 197 -25.62 16.65 -4.00
N ARG A 198 -24.78 17.04 -3.01
CA ARG A 198 -23.35 16.65 -2.91
C ARG A 198 -23.01 16.06 -1.54
N PRO A 199 -23.40 14.82 -1.26
CA PRO A 199 -23.14 14.17 0.03
C PRO A 199 -21.65 13.98 0.32
N GLU A 200 -20.78 13.97 -0.71
CA GLU A 200 -19.32 13.91 -0.54
C GLU A 200 -18.69 15.18 0.06
N ALA A 201 -19.39 16.31 0.06
CA ALA A 201 -18.90 17.59 0.61
C ALA A 201 -19.38 17.85 2.04
N ILE A 202 -20.29 17.03 2.56
CA ILE A 202 -20.85 17.19 3.90
C ILE A 202 -19.76 16.83 4.92
N LYS A 203 -19.35 17.78 5.77
CA LYS A 203 -18.35 17.53 6.80
C LYS A 203 -18.92 16.66 7.92
N ILE A 204 -18.29 15.52 8.17
CA ILE A 204 -18.65 14.62 9.28
C ILE A 204 -17.89 15.06 10.53
N LEU A 205 -18.64 15.37 11.58
CA LEU A 205 -18.10 15.74 12.88
C LEU A 205 -17.95 14.48 13.74
N LEU A 206 -16.72 13.98 13.81
CA LEU A 206 -16.30 12.99 14.80
C LEU A 206 -15.58 13.69 15.97
N PRO A 207 -15.37 13.03 17.12
CA PRO A 207 -14.68 13.64 18.25
C PRO A 207 -13.30 14.19 17.85
N SER A 208 -12.58 13.53 16.93
CA SER A 208 -11.31 14.00 16.37
C SER A 208 -11.39 15.34 15.63
N SER A 209 -12.55 15.67 15.06
CA SER A 209 -12.78 16.91 14.30
C SER A 209 -13.12 18.11 15.19
N LEU A 210 -13.41 17.88 16.47
CA LEU A 210 -13.79 18.93 17.42
C LEU A 210 -12.55 19.53 18.10
N PRO A 211 -12.58 20.79 18.58
CA PRO A 211 -11.51 21.38 19.39
C PRO A 211 -11.31 20.62 20.72
N VAL A 212 -10.07 20.55 21.22
CA VAL A 212 -9.70 19.76 22.42
C VAL A 212 -10.53 20.16 23.65
N ASP A 213 -10.76 21.46 23.84
CA ASP A 213 -11.42 22.02 25.03
C ASP A 213 -12.91 21.66 25.11
N ASP A 214 -13.59 21.53 23.97
CA ASP A 214 -15.04 21.33 23.91
C ASP A 214 -15.44 19.83 23.94
N ARG A 215 -14.51 18.92 23.61
CA ARG A 215 -14.80 17.48 23.45
C ARG A 215 -15.39 16.82 24.69
N GLN A 216 -14.89 17.17 25.87
CA GLN A 216 -15.34 16.55 27.12
C GLN A 216 -16.77 16.96 27.49
N GLY A 217 -17.22 18.14 27.05
CA GLY A 217 -18.60 18.60 27.23
C GLY A 217 -19.56 18.11 26.14
N ILE A 218 -19.04 17.81 24.94
CA ILE A 218 -19.84 17.39 23.79
C ILE A 218 -20.06 15.87 23.77
N CYS A 219 -19.01 15.09 23.99
CA CYS A 219 -18.99 13.65 23.80
C CYS A 219 -19.26 12.89 25.10
N LEU A 220 -19.89 11.72 25.00
CA LEU A 220 -19.98 10.80 26.13
C LEU A 220 -18.60 10.32 26.60
N SER A 221 -18.49 10.05 27.91
CA SER A 221 -17.26 9.58 28.54
C SER A 221 -16.78 8.27 27.89
N GLY A 222 -15.50 8.23 27.51
CA GLY A 222 -14.86 7.05 26.89
C GLY A 222 -14.89 7.04 25.37
N LEU A 223 -15.80 7.77 24.71
CA LEU A 223 -15.89 7.81 23.25
C LEU A 223 -14.59 8.31 22.59
N ILE A 224 -13.95 9.31 23.21
CA ILE A 224 -12.68 9.90 22.75
C ILE A 224 -11.56 8.85 22.74
N LYS A 225 -11.46 8.03 23.79
CA LYS A 225 -10.44 6.98 23.89
C LYS A 225 -10.68 5.87 22.88
N HIS A 226 -11.94 5.46 22.72
CA HIS A 226 -12.31 4.47 21.72
C HIS A 226 -12.00 4.95 20.30
N GLU A 227 -12.19 6.25 20.01
CA GLU A 227 -11.78 6.80 18.71
C GLU A 227 -10.26 6.82 18.56
N GLU A 228 -9.51 7.19 19.60
CA GLU A 228 -8.04 7.20 19.59
C GLU A 228 -7.48 5.81 19.23
N ASP A 229 -7.96 4.78 19.91
CA ASP A 229 -7.57 3.38 19.67
C ASP A 229 -7.91 2.95 18.24
N LEU A 230 -9.12 3.27 17.76
CA LEU A 230 -9.55 2.95 16.40
C LEU A 230 -8.73 3.69 15.34
N ARG A 231 -8.35 4.95 15.57
CA ARG A 231 -7.51 5.73 14.65
C ARG A 231 -6.09 5.18 14.58
N GLN A 232 -5.54 4.74 15.71
CA GLN A 232 -4.24 4.10 15.74
C GLN A 232 -4.25 2.78 14.96
N ALA A 233 -5.25 1.93 15.17
CA ALA A 233 -5.45 0.70 14.42
C ALA A 233 -5.65 0.96 12.92
N GLN A 234 -6.47 1.95 12.57
CA GLN A 234 -6.71 2.37 11.18
C GLN A 234 -5.43 2.83 10.48
N ALA A 235 -4.57 3.58 11.17
CA ALA A 235 -3.28 4.01 10.62
C ALA A 235 -2.33 2.82 10.39
N GLY A 236 -2.29 1.87 11.32
CA GLY A 236 -1.51 0.63 11.20
C GLY A 236 -1.95 -0.23 10.02
N GLU A 237 -3.25 -0.50 9.91
CA GLU A 237 -3.83 -1.25 8.79
C GLU A 237 -3.62 -0.55 7.44
N ALA A 238 -3.83 0.77 7.37
CA ALA A 238 -3.60 1.52 6.14
C ALA A 238 -2.14 1.46 5.68
N LEU A 239 -1.17 1.46 6.59
CA LEU A 239 0.24 1.24 6.24
C LEU A 239 0.52 -0.19 5.77
N ARG A 240 -0.11 -1.20 6.40
CA ARG A 240 0.01 -2.60 5.98
C ARG A 240 -0.54 -2.78 4.56
N ASP A 241 -1.72 -2.23 4.29
CA ASP A 241 -2.34 -2.21 2.96
C ASP A 241 -1.46 -1.47 1.95
N LEU A 242 -0.90 -0.31 2.33
CA LEU A 242 0.01 0.45 1.46
C LEU A 242 1.23 -0.39 1.06
N ARG A 243 1.90 -1.01 2.03
CA ARG A 243 3.05 -1.90 1.79
C ARG A 243 2.69 -3.08 0.89
N SER A 244 1.55 -3.72 1.16
CA SER A 244 1.06 -4.86 0.36
C SER A 244 0.80 -4.45 -1.09
N ASN A 245 0.12 -3.32 -1.31
CA ASN A 245 -0.15 -2.83 -2.66
C ASN A 245 1.13 -2.35 -3.38
N LEU A 246 2.11 -1.82 -2.66
CA LEU A 246 3.43 -1.48 -3.23
C LEU A 246 4.20 -2.73 -3.66
N ARG A 247 4.20 -3.81 -2.85
CA ARG A 247 4.77 -5.11 -3.24
C ARG A 247 4.07 -5.66 -4.48
N MET A 248 2.74 -5.61 -4.51
CA MET A 248 1.93 -6.04 -5.66
C MET A 248 2.30 -5.24 -6.93
N ARG A 249 2.51 -3.93 -6.82
CA ARG A 249 2.93 -3.08 -7.94
C ARG A 249 4.32 -3.49 -8.46
N THR A 250 5.29 -3.69 -7.57
CA THR A 250 6.63 -4.17 -7.96
C THR A 250 6.56 -5.52 -8.66
N PHE A 251 5.81 -6.47 -8.10
CA PHE A 251 5.61 -7.78 -8.72
C PHE A 251 4.92 -7.68 -10.08
N ALA A 252 3.86 -6.87 -10.19
CA ALA A 252 3.15 -6.66 -11.45
C ALA A 252 4.08 -6.04 -12.52
N HIS A 253 5.00 -5.16 -12.14
CA HIS A 253 5.99 -4.59 -13.04
C HIS A 253 6.99 -5.65 -13.53
N GLN A 254 7.56 -6.46 -12.62
CA GLN A 254 8.45 -7.57 -12.99
C GLN A 254 7.73 -8.61 -13.86
N PHE A 255 6.48 -8.93 -13.51
CA PHE A 255 5.65 -9.87 -14.27
C PHE A 255 5.39 -9.35 -15.68
N LYS A 256 5.03 -8.06 -15.82
CA LYS A 256 4.88 -7.39 -17.12
C LYS A 256 6.18 -7.54 -17.90
N GLN A 257 7.32 -7.12 -17.36
CA GLN A 257 8.62 -7.18 -18.05
C GLN A 257 8.97 -8.59 -18.57
N LYS A 258 8.66 -9.64 -17.79
CA LYS A 258 8.95 -11.04 -18.16
C LYS A 258 7.97 -11.65 -19.18
N HIS A 259 6.75 -11.12 -19.31
CA HIS A 259 5.65 -11.75 -20.07
C HIS A 259 4.99 -10.84 -21.12
N LEU A 260 5.74 -9.87 -21.69
CA LEU A 260 5.27 -8.99 -22.75
C LEU A 260 5.13 -9.68 -24.12
N ASP A 261 4.48 -10.85 -24.16
CA ASP A 261 4.13 -11.52 -25.41
C ASP A 261 2.64 -11.26 -25.73
N GLY A 262 2.40 -10.28 -26.59
CA GLY A 262 1.10 -10.02 -27.22
C GLY A 262 0.19 -8.97 -26.54
N GLN A 263 -0.67 -8.36 -27.35
CA GLN A 263 -1.54 -7.23 -26.98
C GLN A 263 -2.50 -7.53 -25.81
N GLY A 264 -3.01 -8.77 -25.71
CA GLY A 264 -3.94 -9.16 -24.65
C GLY A 264 -3.32 -9.21 -23.25
N MET A 265 -2.07 -9.64 -23.13
CA MET A 265 -1.34 -9.67 -21.85
C MET A 265 -0.94 -8.26 -21.40
N TYR A 266 -0.65 -7.38 -22.36
CA TYR A 266 -0.39 -5.98 -22.10
C TYR A 266 -1.58 -5.29 -21.42
N THR A 267 -2.77 -5.39 -22.01
CA THR A 267 -4.00 -4.75 -21.46
C THR A 267 -4.34 -5.29 -20.07
N LYS A 268 -4.22 -6.59 -19.85
CA LYS A 268 -4.46 -7.21 -18.53
C LYS A 268 -3.46 -6.71 -17.49
N SER A 269 -2.17 -6.68 -17.83
CA SER A 269 -1.11 -6.18 -16.94
C SER A 269 -1.32 -4.70 -16.61
N ARG A 270 -1.74 -3.89 -17.60
CA ARG A 270 -2.05 -2.48 -17.37
C ARG A 270 -3.23 -2.30 -16.43
N SER A 271 -4.32 -3.04 -16.63
CA SER A 271 -5.48 -2.98 -15.73
C SER A 271 -5.12 -3.39 -14.29
N LEU A 272 -4.21 -4.36 -14.10
CA LEU A 272 -3.71 -4.73 -12.78
C LEU A 272 -2.88 -3.60 -12.14
N LEU A 273 -2.00 -2.95 -12.90
CA LEU A 273 -1.21 -1.82 -12.44
C LEU A 273 -2.11 -0.64 -12.05
N ASP A 274 -3.03 -0.23 -12.93
CA ASP A 274 -3.97 0.86 -12.67
C ASP A 274 -4.84 0.56 -11.42
N GLY A 275 -5.23 -0.70 -11.23
CA GLY A 275 -5.92 -1.17 -10.04
C GLY A 275 -5.08 -1.06 -8.77
N SER A 276 -3.81 -1.45 -8.83
CA SER A 276 -2.87 -1.33 -7.70
C SER A 276 -2.61 0.14 -7.34
N GLU A 277 -2.48 1.03 -8.31
CA GLU A 277 -2.33 2.48 -8.09
C GLU A 277 -3.58 3.12 -7.47
N GLY A 278 -4.76 2.64 -7.85
CA GLY A 278 -6.02 3.02 -7.21
C GLY A 278 -6.02 2.69 -5.72
N ARG A 279 -5.64 1.45 -5.37
CA ARG A 279 -5.56 0.99 -3.97
C ARG A 279 -4.47 1.69 -3.17
N ILE A 280 -3.31 1.98 -3.78
CA ILE A 280 -2.24 2.78 -3.15
C ILE A 280 -2.78 4.15 -2.75
N ARG A 281 -3.46 4.85 -3.66
CA ARG A 281 -4.05 6.17 -3.38
C ARG A 281 -5.08 6.11 -2.26
N GLU A 282 -5.92 5.08 -2.25
CA GLU A 282 -6.92 4.87 -1.20
C GLU A 282 -6.26 4.63 0.17
N ALA A 283 -5.27 3.72 0.23
CA ALA A 283 -4.52 3.41 1.45
C ALA A 283 -3.77 4.65 2.00
N CYS A 284 -3.11 5.42 1.13
CA CYS A 284 -2.45 6.67 1.52
C CYS A 284 -3.44 7.67 2.12
N ALA A 285 -4.59 7.84 1.50
CA ALA A 285 -5.56 8.83 1.96
C ALA A 285 -6.27 8.37 3.25
N ARG A 286 -6.50 7.06 3.41
CA ARG A 286 -6.96 6.45 4.68
C ARG A 286 -5.93 6.69 5.79
N TYR A 287 -4.65 6.46 5.52
CA TYR A 287 -3.57 6.72 6.45
C TYR A 287 -3.49 8.19 6.87
N CYS A 288 -3.51 9.13 5.92
CA CYS A 288 -3.46 10.56 6.20
C CYS A 288 -4.67 11.02 7.03
N SER A 289 -5.87 10.51 6.73
CA SER A 289 -7.08 10.80 7.50
C SER A 289 -6.98 10.26 8.94
N ALA A 290 -6.53 9.01 9.10
CA ALA A 290 -6.34 8.38 10.40
C ALA A 290 -5.30 9.14 11.25
N ARG A 291 -4.16 9.51 10.65
CA ARG A 291 -3.11 10.31 11.30
C ARG A 291 -3.61 11.69 11.70
N ALA A 292 -4.36 12.38 10.83
CA ALA A 292 -4.94 13.68 11.15
C ALA A 292 -5.92 13.59 12.33
N GLY A 293 -6.74 12.53 12.37
CA GLY A 293 -7.62 12.25 13.49
C GLY A 293 -6.85 11.98 14.79
N LEU A 294 -5.79 11.17 14.73
CA LEU A 294 -4.94 10.84 15.87
C LEU A 294 -4.21 12.09 16.40
N LEU A 295 -3.69 12.93 15.52
CA LEU A 295 -3.08 14.23 15.87
C LEU A 295 -4.10 15.15 16.53
N GLY A 296 -5.33 15.18 16.02
CA GLY A 296 -6.43 15.91 16.64
C GLY A 296 -6.70 15.43 18.07
N LEU A 297 -6.76 14.11 18.30
CA LEU A 297 -7.12 13.51 19.59
C LEU A 297 -6.00 13.61 20.64
N ARG A 298 -4.81 13.11 20.31
CA ARG A 298 -3.68 12.94 21.25
C ARG A 298 -2.74 14.14 21.27
N GLY A 299 -2.69 14.92 20.20
CA GLY A 299 -1.67 15.94 19.98
C GLY A 299 -0.31 15.35 19.58
N PRO A 300 0.71 16.20 19.40
CA PRO A 300 2.05 15.76 19.01
C PRO A 300 2.68 14.92 20.13
N GLY A 301 3.36 13.83 19.77
CA GLY A 301 3.93 12.91 20.75
C GLY A 301 4.84 11.83 20.18
N PRO A 302 5.33 10.90 21.02
CA PRO A 302 6.28 9.86 20.61
C PRO A 302 5.69 8.89 19.58
N TRP A 303 4.38 8.85 19.41
CA TRP A 303 3.70 8.06 18.39
C TRP A 303 3.98 8.55 16.96
N GLU A 304 4.43 9.80 16.77
CA GLU A 304 4.81 10.34 15.45
C GLU A 304 6.08 9.69 14.89
N THR A 305 6.93 9.11 15.74
CA THR A 305 8.11 8.36 15.27
C THR A 305 7.72 7.08 14.54
N VAL A 306 6.63 6.46 15.00
CA VAL A 306 6.03 5.24 14.42
C VAL A 306 5.14 5.60 13.23
N PHE A 307 4.34 6.65 13.35
CA PHE A 307 3.40 7.11 12.32
C PHE A 307 3.80 8.50 11.79
N GLN A 308 4.78 8.50 10.87
CA GLN A 308 5.32 9.72 10.27
C GLN A 308 4.42 10.31 9.17
N GLU A 309 4.67 11.56 8.80
CA GLU A 309 3.96 12.18 7.68
C GLU A 309 4.29 11.51 6.36
N LEU A 310 3.27 11.01 5.68
CA LEU A 310 3.44 10.33 4.41
C LEU A 310 3.64 11.36 3.28
N ARG A 311 4.88 11.51 2.83
CA ARG A 311 5.20 12.32 1.64
C ARG A 311 5.03 11.50 0.38
N LYS A 312 4.88 12.17 -0.77
CA LYS A 312 4.84 11.49 -2.08
C LYS A 312 6.12 10.68 -2.33
N GLU A 313 7.24 11.19 -1.84
CA GLU A 313 8.54 10.53 -1.89
C GLU A 313 8.55 9.23 -1.08
N ASP A 314 7.72 9.07 -0.05
CA ASP A 314 7.75 7.88 0.78
C ASP A 314 6.98 6.69 0.17
N ILE A 315 6.11 6.95 -0.80
CA ILE A 315 5.27 5.95 -1.48
C ILE A 315 6.10 5.22 -2.55
N ARG A 316 7.01 4.36 -2.10
CA ARG A 316 7.96 3.62 -2.97
C ARG A 316 7.96 2.13 -2.64
N GLY A 317 8.06 1.30 -3.67
CA GLY A 317 8.36 -0.13 -3.50
C GLY A 317 9.78 -0.33 -2.95
N ILE A 318 10.05 -1.50 -2.36
CA ILE A 318 11.37 -1.87 -1.81
C ILE A 318 12.49 -1.72 -2.86
N ASN A 319 12.16 -1.98 -4.13
CA ASN A 319 13.11 -1.96 -5.26
C ASN A 319 12.97 -0.72 -6.16
N GLU A 320 12.20 0.29 -5.77
CA GLU A 320 11.88 1.44 -6.61
C GLU A 320 12.65 2.69 -6.14
N GLN A 321 13.54 3.19 -6.98
CA GLN A 321 14.37 4.37 -6.67
C GLN A 321 13.53 5.65 -6.65
N ALA A 322 13.88 6.60 -5.76
CA ALA A 322 13.62 8.00 -6.07
C ALA A 322 14.77 8.46 -6.95
N MET A 323 14.51 8.77 -8.23
CA MET A 323 15.50 9.48 -9.02
C MET A 323 15.81 10.81 -8.34
N ASN A 324 17.08 11.03 -8.00
CA ASN A 324 17.53 12.32 -7.49
C ASN A 324 17.31 13.38 -8.57
N ASP A 325 17.08 14.65 -8.22
CA ASP A 325 16.82 15.70 -9.22
C ASP A 325 18.00 15.86 -10.21
N GLU A 326 19.22 15.57 -9.75
CA GLU A 326 20.44 15.47 -10.56
C GLU A 326 20.40 14.29 -11.54
N GLU A 327 19.85 13.16 -11.13
CA GLU A 327 19.73 11.94 -11.94
C GLU A 327 18.62 12.09 -12.98
N LYS A 328 17.54 12.83 -12.66
CA LYS A 328 16.52 13.25 -13.65
C LYS A 328 17.12 14.20 -14.70
N GLU A 329 18.02 15.08 -14.29
CA GLU A 329 18.76 15.98 -15.18
C GLU A 329 19.75 15.19 -16.06
N GLU A 330 20.44 14.19 -15.51
CA GLU A 330 21.34 13.31 -16.26
C GLU A 330 20.58 12.42 -17.25
N ASN A 331 19.43 11.86 -16.85
CA ASN A 331 18.59 11.08 -17.75
C ASN A 331 17.98 11.97 -18.86
N ARG A 332 17.59 13.21 -18.54
CA ARG A 332 17.18 14.22 -19.53
C ARG A 332 18.33 14.59 -20.48
N LYS A 333 19.56 14.73 -19.97
CA LYS A 333 20.76 14.97 -20.80
C LYS A 333 21.13 13.77 -21.66
N ALA A 334 21.00 12.55 -21.15
CA ALA A 334 21.22 11.31 -21.90
C ALA A 334 20.19 11.16 -23.05
N ARG A 335 18.91 11.50 -22.78
CA ARG A 335 17.84 11.58 -23.81
C ARG A 335 18.13 12.65 -24.87
N ALA A 336 18.59 13.84 -24.45
CA ALA A 336 18.99 14.89 -25.38
C ALA A 336 20.20 14.50 -26.23
N LEU A 337 21.17 13.77 -25.66
CA LEU A 337 22.36 13.28 -26.38
C LEU A 337 22.01 12.18 -27.40
N ALA A 338 20.96 11.39 -27.13
CA ALA A 338 20.38 10.42 -28.07
C ALA A 338 19.53 11.07 -29.18
N GLY A 339 19.43 12.41 -29.24
CA GLY A 339 18.72 13.14 -30.30
C GLY A 339 17.21 13.25 -30.11
N LEU A 340 16.69 12.89 -28.93
CA LEU A 340 15.28 12.93 -28.58
C LEU A 340 14.97 14.29 -27.92
N THR A 341 14.55 15.27 -28.71
CA THR A 341 14.15 16.59 -28.21
C THR A 341 12.65 16.64 -27.95
N GLY A 342 12.22 16.27 -26.74
CA GLY A 342 10.84 16.42 -26.28
C GLY A 342 10.66 15.89 -24.86
N ASP A 343 9.78 16.52 -24.07
CA ASP A 343 9.18 15.86 -22.90
C ASP A 343 8.40 14.65 -23.44
N GLY A 344 8.60 13.45 -22.88
CA GLY A 344 8.30 12.16 -23.52
C GLY A 344 6.80 11.83 -23.74
N SER A 345 5.95 12.83 -24.00
CA SER A 345 4.53 12.66 -24.29
C SER A 345 4.21 12.48 -25.78
N ASP A 346 5.12 12.83 -26.68
CA ASP A 346 4.77 12.99 -28.11
C ASP A 346 5.43 11.97 -29.06
N GLU A 347 6.28 11.07 -28.56
CA GLU A 347 6.83 9.99 -29.39
C GLU A 347 6.03 8.72 -29.23
N LEU A 348 5.29 8.42 -30.30
CA LEU A 348 4.44 7.27 -30.42
C LEU A 348 5.21 6.10 -31.04
N ASP A 349 5.04 4.89 -30.50
CA ASP A 349 5.54 3.66 -31.13
C ASP A 349 4.84 3.37 -32.48
N GLU A 350 5.21 2.27 -33.16
CA GLU A 350 4.57 1.80 -34.40
C GLU A 350 3.03 1.63 -34.27
N TYR A 351 2.51 1.63 -33.04
CA TYR A 351 1.11 1.49 -32.68
C TYR A 351 0.44 2.79 -32.21
N GLY A 352 1.15 3.93 -32.21
CA GLY A 352 0.53 5.23 -31.94
C GLY A 352 0.42 5.61 -30.46
N GLU A 353 1.27 5.07 -29.56
CA GLU A 353 1.23 5.36 -28.11
C GLU A 353 2.59 5.80 -27.52
N PRO A 354 2.62 6.66 -26.47
CA PRO A 354 3.83 7.27 -25.95
C PRO A 354 4.82 6.24 -25.38
N VAL A 355 6.06 6.27 -25.88
CA VAL A 355 7.11 5.34 -25.50
C VAL A 355 7.63 5.65 -24.09
N ASP A 356 7.34 4.77 -23.13
CA ASP A 356 7.91 4.81 -21.77
C ASP A 356 9.39 4.37 -21.78
N LEU A 357 10.25 5.28 -22.21
CA LEU A 357 11.70 5.11 -22.37
C LEU A 357 12.48 5.05 -21.04
N THR A 358 11.80 5.19 -19.90
CA THR A 358 12.41 5.08 -18.55
C THR A 358 12.98 3.68 -18.29
N VAL A 359 12.44 2.68 -18.99
CA VAL A 359 12.84 1.27 -18.89
C VAL A 359 14.06 0.94 -19.77
N LEU A 360 14.36 1.73 -20.80
CA LEU A 360 15.39 1.40 -21.80
C LEU A 360 16.80 1.88 -21.42
N PHE A 361 16.93 2.89 -20.54
CA PHE A 361 18.20 3.53 -20.18
C PHE A 361 18.60 3.31 -18.71
N HIS A 362 18.25 2.16 -18.12
CA HIS A 362 18.83 1.75 -16.84
C HIS A 362 20.33 1.41 -17.04
N LEU A 363 21.19 2.42 -16.87
CA LEU A 363 22.59 2.19 -16.54
C LEU A 363 22.62 1.51 -15.17
N GLU A 364 22.92 0.21 -15.16
CA GLU A 364 23.08 -0.61 -13.96
C GLU A 364 24.24 -0.06 -13.12
N THR A 365 23.95 0.95 -12.32
CA THR A 365 24.83 1.45 -11.27
C THR A 365 24.56 0.60 -10.03
N GLY A 366 25.60 0.04 -9.43
CA GLY A 366 25.49 -1.00 -8.40
C GLY A 366 24.53 -0.67 -7.25
N GLU A 367 23.84 -1.70 -6.77
CA GLU A 367 22.70 -1.65 -5.84
C GLU A 367 22.99 -1.03 -4.45
N GLY A 368 24.24 -0.62 -4.17
CA GLY A 368 24.71 -0.14 -2.88
C GLY A 368 24.25 1.27 -2.46
N HIS A 369 23.50 2.00 -3.28
CA HIS A 369 23.01 3.36 -2.97
C HIS A 369 21.48 3.46 -2.76
N ARG A 370 20.75 2.33 -2.66
CA ARG A 370 19.29 2.33 -2.47
C ARG A 370 18.91 2.64 -1.02
N SER A 371 18.26 3.78 -0.75
CA SER A 371 17.67 4.10 0.56
C SER A 371 16.21 3.64 0.65
N LEU A 372 15.86 2.80 1.62
CA LEU A 372 14.48 2.39 1.87
C LEU A 372 13.66 3.54 2.47
N SER A 373 12.40 3.65 2.03
CA SER A 373 11.44 4.58 2.65
C SER A 373 11.12 4.17 4.09
N TRP A 374 10.80 5.14 4.95
CA TRP A 374 10.49 4.89 6.36
C TRP A 374 9.31 3.93 6.55
N ILE A 375 8.40 3.90 5.57
CA ILE A 375 7.29 2.96 5.57
C ILE A 375 7.77 1.51 5.63
N TRP A 376 9.01 1.18 5.26
CA TRP A 376 9.57 -0.18 5.32
C TRP A 376 10.33 -0.48 6.61
N TYR A 377 10.62 0.53 7.45
CA TYR A 377 11.19 0.28 8.76
C TYR A 377 10.07 -0.13 9.72
N THR A 378 10.16 -1.35 10.28
CA THR A 378 9.28 -1.75 11.37
C THR A 378 9.75 -1.04 12.63
N ALA A 379 8.86 -0.28 13.27
CA ALA A 379 9.09 0.20 14.62
C ALA A 379 9.13 -1.02 15.55
N SER A 380 10.33 -1.56 15.79
CA SER A 380 10.56 -2.30 17.02
C SER A 380 10.29 -1.33 18.17
N SER A 381 9.64 -1.83 19.22
CA SER A 381 9.24 -1.10 20.42
C SER A 381 10.26 -0.04 20.84
N ALA A 382 9.77 1.11 21.27
CA ALA A 382 10.47 2.38 21.46
C ALA A 382 11.57 2.41 22.56
N GLU A 383 12.25 1.29 22.83
CA GLU A 383 13.34 1.21 23.82
C GLU A 383 14.75 1.04 23.19
N ASP A 384 14.87 0.79 21.87
CA ASP A 384 16.18 0.53 21.22
C ASP A 384 16.66 1.59 20.21
N LEU A 385 15.99 2.75 20.10
CA LEU A 385 16.39 3.82 19.16
C LEU A 385 17.54 4.68 19.72
N GLY A 386 18.69 4.04 19.95
CA GLY A 386 19.97 4.74 20.02
C GLY A 386 20.52 4.98 18.62
N ALA A 387 20.43 6.23 18.15
CA ALA A 387 21.22 6.96 17.12
C ALA A 387 21.70 6.28 15.81
N ASP A 388 21.48 4.99 15.60
CA ASP A 388 21.88 4.26 14.40
C ASP A 388 20.62 3.63 13.80
N GLY A 389 20.30 4.01 12.57
CA GLY A 389 19.25 3.38 11.77
C GLY A 389 19.59 1.92 11.47
N LYS A 390 19.35 1.04 12.44
CA LYS A 390 19.59 -0.40 12.31
C LYS A 390 18.51 -1.02 11.43
N LEU A 391 18.94 -1.67 10.35
CA LEU A 391 18.11 -2.58 9.58
C LEU A 391 17.71 -3.78 10.46
N HIS A 392 16.42 -4.06 10.54
CA HIS A 392 15.96 -5.35 11.05
C HIS A 392 16.21 -6.46 10.01
N PRO A 393 16.63 -7.66 10.44
CA PRO A 393 17.10 -8.75 9.56
C PRO A 393 16.04 -9.30 8.61
N GLY A 394 14.75 -8.99 8.82
CA GLY A 394 13.66 -9.34 7.88
C GLY A 394 13.74 -8.64 6.52
N ASN A 395 14.57 -7.60 6.37
CA ASN A 395 14.78 -6.91 5.10
C ASN A 395 15.82 -7.60 4.17
N LEU A 396 16.52 -8.63 4.64
CA LEU A 396 17.48 -9.39 3.82
C LEU A 396 16.82 -10.47 2.96
N SER A 397 15.60 -10.92 3.28
CA SER A 397 14.96 -12.04 2.58
C SER A 397 14.53 -11.70 1.15
N THR A 398 14.24 -10.43 0.83
CA THR A 398 13.86 -10.01 -0.53
C THR A 398 15.07 -9.82 -1.45
N PHE A 399 16.29 -9.69 -0.91
CA PHE A 399 17.52 -9.61 -1.71
C PHE A 399 17.99 -10.97 -2.25
N MET A 400 17.50 -12.09 -1.72
CA MET A 400 17.96 -13.44 -2.09
C MET A 400 17.06 -14.18 -3.10
N CYS A 401 15.87 -13.68 -3.43
CA CYS A 401 14.92 -14.41 -4.28
C CYS A 401 14.99 -14.14 -5.78
N ASP A 402 15.87 -13.24 -6.24
CA ASP A 402 16.04 -12.92 -7.68
C ASP A 402 17.48 -13.26 -8.18
N SER A 403 18.12 -14.31 -7.66
CA SER A 403 19.41 -14.84 -8.18
C SER A 403 19.29 -16.23 -8.78
#